data_AF-A0A7K9BBQ8-F1
#
_entry.id   AF-A0A7K9BBQ8-F1
#
_cell.length_a   1.000
_cell.length_b   1.000
_cell.length_c   1.000
_cell.angle_alpha   90.00
_cell.angle_beta   90.00
_cell.angle_gamma   90.00
#
_symmetry.space_group_name_H-M   'P 1'
#
loop_
_entity.id
_entity.type
_entity.pdbx_description
1 polymer ?
#
loop_
_entity_poly.entity_id
_entity_poly.type
_entity_poly.pdbx_seq_one_letter_code
_entity_poly.pdbx_strand_id
1 'polypeptide(L)'
;PLRRTGDALQAFHAAIRNSPVNTKNQAMKEQAQGTMLKVLTSFKSSEIEQAVNSLDRNGIDLLMKYIYKGFEKPTENSSAILLQWHEK
;
A
#
# COMPACT_ATOMS: atom_id res chain seq x y z
N PRO A 1 3.35 -21.92 9.56
CA PRO A 1 2.71 -21.24 8.41
C PRO A 1 2.07 -19.86 8.70
N LEU A 2 1.87 -19.46 9.97
CA LEU A 2 1.23 -18.19 10.35
C LEU A 2 2.16 -16.95 10.41
N ARG A 3 3.46 -17.08 10.15
CA ARG A 3 4.44 -15.98 10.33
C ARG A 3 4.44 -14.92 9.22
N ARG A 4 3.82 -15.15 8.05
CA ARG A 4 3.87 -14.20 6.91
C ARG A 4 2.73 -13.16 6.92
N THR A 5 1.55 -13.52 7.40
CA THR A 5 0.38 -12.61 7.37
C THR A 5 0.50 -11.45 8.36
N GLY A 6 1.00 -11.72 9.57
CA GLY A 6 1.28 -10.66 10.54
C GLY A 6 2.37 -9.69 10.07
N ASP A 7 3.32 -10.18 9.29
CA ASP A 7 4.41 -9.37 8.71
C ASP A 7 3.91 -8.40 7.64
N ALA A 8 3.00 -8.84 6.76
CA ALA A 8 2.43 -8.00 5.69
C ALA A 8 1.58 -6.84 6.24
N LEU A 9 0.71 -7.11 7.24
CA LEU A 9 -0.10 -6.06 7.88
C LEU A 9 0.76 -5.07 8.65
N GLN A 10 1.78 -5.56 9.36
CA GLN A 10 2.71 -4.70 10.07
C GLN A 10 3.54 -3.84 9.10
N ALA A 11 4.00 -4.41 7.98
CA ALA A 11 4.70 -3.70 6.92
C ALA A 11 3.80 -2.63 6.29
N PHE A 12 2.52 -2.94 6.07
CA PHE A 12 1.53 -1.99 5.57
C PHE A 12 1.36 -0.79 6.50
N HIS A 13 1.12 -1.03 7.80
CA HIS A 13 1.03 0.05 8.78
C HIS A 13 2.33 0.86 8.88
N ALA A 14 3.48 0.20 8.80
CA ALA A 14 4.77 0.89 8.81
C ALA A 14 4.95 1.78 7.56
N ALA A 15 4.52 1.31 6.38
CA ALA A 15 4.61 2.07 5.13
C ALA A 15 3.67 3.28 5.11
N ILE A 16 2.46 3.13 5.66
CA ILE A 16 1.50 4.23 5.82
C ILE A 16 2.04 5.28 6.83
N ARG A 17 2.46 4.85 8.03
CA ARG A 17 2.92 5.77 9.09
C ARG A 17 4.21 6.52 8.73
N ASN A 18 5.16 5.86 8.07
CA ASN A 18 6.44 6.46 7.72
C ASN A 18 6.45 7.06 6.30
N SER A 19 5.28 7.23 5.69
CA SER A 19 5.21 7.78 4.35
C SER A 19 5.80 9.20 4.32
N PRO A 20 6.75 9.49 3.41
CA PRO A 20 7.43 10.77 3.35
C PRO A 20 6.56 11.83 2.63
N VAL A 21 5.31 12.03 3.08
CA VAL A 21 4.32 12.90 2.44
C VAL A 21 4.79 14.36 2.31
N ASN A 22 5.62 14.83 3.24
CA ASN A 22 6.08 16.22 3.29
C ASN A 22 7.55 16.42 2.83
N THR A 23 8.22 15.37 2.35
CA THR A 23 9.61 15.52 1.89
C THR A 23 9.67 16.20 0.52
N LYS A 24 10.72 16.99 0.26
CA LYS A 24 11.06 17.46 -1.10
C LYS A 24 11.94 16.47 -1.86
N ASN A 25 12.46 15.45 -1.20
CA ASN A 25 13.33 14.45 -1.81
C ASN A 25 12.54 13.47 -2.68
N GLN A 26 12.71 13.57 -4.00
CA GLN A 26 12.01 12.73 -4.96
C GLN A 26 12.39 11.24 -4.82
N ALA A 27 13.66 10.93 -4.59
CA ALA A 27 14.13 9.54 -4.46
C ALA A 27 13.48 8.83 -3.26
N MET A 28 13.31 9.54 -2.14
CA MET A 28 12.60 9.02 -0.97
C MET A 28 11.12 8.73 -1.26
N LYS A 29 10.46 9.59 -2.05
CA LYS A 29 9.07 9.34 -2.48
C LYS A 29 8.97 8.11 -3.36
N GLU A 30 9.87 7.98 -4.34
CA GLU A 30 9.88 6.83 -5.25
C GLU A 30 10.19 5.52 -4.52
N GLN A 31 11.12 5.54 -3.56
CA GLN A 31 11.41 4.37 -2.73
C GLN A 31 10.20 3.97 -1.87
N ALA A 32 9.53 4.94 -1.25
CA ALA A 32 8.33 4.69 -0.45
C ALA A 32 7.18 4.14 -1.32
N GLN A 33 7.00 4.67 -2.53
CA GLN A 33 6.02 4.17 -3.51
C GLN A 33 6.32 2.73 -3.92
N GLY A 34 7.57 2.41 -4.28
CA GLY A 34 7.96 1.05 -4.64
C GLY A 34 7.79 0.07 -3.48
N THR A 35 8.05 0.51 -2.25
CA THR A 35 7.83 -0.29 -1.04
C THR A 35 6.34 -0.53 -0.82
N MET A 36 5.52 0.52 -0.88
CA MET A 36 4.07 0.40 -0.74
C MET A 36 3.50 -0.55 -1.79
N LEU A 37 3.87 -0.39 -3.07
CA LEU A 37 3.36 -1.24 -4.14
C LEU A 37 3.70 -2.72 -3.91
N LYS A 38 4.93 -3.04 -3.47
CA LYS A 38 5.33 -4.40 -3.09
C LYS A 38 4.51 -4.94 -1.92
N VAL A 39 4.19 -4.10 -0.95
CA VAL A 39 3.33 -4.47 0.17
C VAL A 39 1.93 -4.77 -0.35
N LEU A 40 1.29 -3.85 -1.09
CA LEU A 40 -0.06 -4.02 -1.62
C LEU A 40 -0.21 -5.29 -2.49
N THR A 41 0.80 -5.61 -3.31
CA THR A 41 0.79 -6.82 -4.16
C THR A 41 1.10 -8.11 -3.42
N SER A 42 1.59 -8.04 -2.18
CA SER A 42 1.85 -9.22 -1.34
C SER A 42 0.62 -9.73 -0.57
N PHE A 43 -0.44 -8.91 -0.48
CA PHE A 43 -1.69 -9.28 0.18
C PHE A 43 -2.51 -10.23 -0.67
N LYS A 44 -3.22 -11.15 0.00
CA LYS A 44 -4.33 -11.86 -0.63
C LYS A 44 -5.57 -10.97 -0.60
N SER A 45 -6.45 -11.11 -1.60
CA SER A 45 -7.70 -10.34 -1.67
C SER A 45 -8.56 -10.45 -0.40
N SER A 46 -8.53 -11.60 0.28
CA SER A 46 -9.24 -11.84 1.54
C SER A 46 -8.71 -11.04 2.74
N GLU A 47 -7.48 -10.52 2.66
CA GLU A 47 -6.82 -9.80 3.76
C GLU A 47 -6.92 -8.27 3.58
N ILE A 48 -7.29 -7.80 2.38
CA ILE A 48 -7.36 -6.37 2.03
C ILE A 48 -8.37 -5.63 2.90
N GLU A 49 -9.59 -6.16 3.02
CA GLU A 49 -10.67 -5.50 3.77
C GLU A 49 -10.29 -5.27 5.24
N GLN A 50 -9.64 -6.25 5.87
CA GLN A 50 -9.13 -6.10 7.23
C GLN A 50 -8.06 -4.99 7.32
N ALA A 51 -7.16 -4.94 6.34
CA ALA A 51 -6.11 -3.92 6.30
C ALA A 51 -6.67 -2.51 6.13
N VAL A 52 -7.64 -2.33 5.22
CA VAL A 52 -8.31 -1.05 5.00
C VAL A 52 -9.07 -0.61 6.25
N ASN A 53 -9.85 -1.50 6.87
CA ASN A 53 -10.60 -1.22 8.09
C ASN A 53 -9.72 -0.86 9.30
N SER A 54 -8.43 -1.16 9.25
CA SER A 54 -7.48 -0.81 10.31
C SER A 54 -6.90 0.60 10.18
N LEU A 55 -7.21 1.33 9.11
CA LEU A 55 -6.73 2.70 8.87
C LEU A 55 -7.70 3.75 9.42
N ASP A 56 -7.14 4.90 9.80
CA ASP A 56 -7.92 6.11 10.03
C ASP A 56 -8.14 6.86 8.69
N ARG A 57 -8.91 7.95 8.73
CA ARG A 57 -9.22 8.75 7.52
C ARG A 57 -7.97 9.22 6.77
N ASN A 58 -6.92 9.59 7.50
CA ASN A 58 -5.66 10.03 6.89
C ASN A 58 -4.92 8.86 6.21
N GLY A 59 -4.94 7.69 6.85
CA GLY A 59 -4.40 6.46 6.27
C GLY A 59 -5.11 6.05 4.97
N ILE A 60 -6.44 6.18 4.92
CA ILE A 60 -7.25 5.92 3.71
C ILE A 60 -6.89 6.90 2.59
N ASP A 61 -6.82 8.20 2.86
CA ASP A 61 -6.41 9.21 1.87
C ASP A 61 -5.01 8.92 1.32
N LEU A 62 -4.08 8.53 2.19
CA LEU A 62 -2.72 8.17 1.79
C LEU A 62 -2.67 6.88 0.96
N LEU A 63 -3.45 5.86 1.35
CA LEU A 63 -3.60 4.63 0.57
C LEU A 63 -4.07 4.93 -0.85
N MET A 64 -5.12 5.77 -0.99
CA MET A 64 -5.65 6.17 -2.29
C MET A 64 -4.59 6.85 -3.16
N LYS A 65 -3.78 7.76 -2.58
CA LYS A 65 -2.67 8.40 -3.30
C LYS A 65 -1.66 7.38 -3.85
N TYR A 66 -1.34 6.35 -3.06
CA TYR A 66 -0.44 5.28 -3.51
C TYR A 66 -1.05 4.41 -4.60
N ILE A 67 -2.36 4.12 -4.52
CA ILE A 67 -3.09 3.36 -5.54
C ILE A 67 -3.04 4.10 -6.89
N TYR A 68 -3.40 5.39 -6.92
CA TYR A 68 -3.35 6.19 -8.15
C TYR A 68 -1.93 6.28 -8.72
N LYS A 69 -0.92 6.43 -7.86
CA LYS A 69 0.48 6.39 -8.31
C LYS A 69 0.92 5.02 -8.82
N GLY A 70 0.39 3.93 -8.27
CA GLY A 70 0.60 2.58 -8.79
C GLY A 70 0.02 2.41 -10.20
N PHE A 71 -1.12 3.03 -10.49
CA PHE A 71 -1.70 3.02 -11.84
C PHE A 71 -0.90 3.83 -12.87
N GLU A 72 -0.15 4.86 -12.46
CA GLU A 72 0.74 5.60 -13.37
C GLU A 72 1.96 4.76 -13.82
N LYS A 73 2.37 3.77 -13.02
CA LYS A 73 3.52 2.90 -13.29
C LYS A 73 3.11 1.42 -13.13
N PRO A 74 2.25 0.89 -14.01
CA PRO A 74 1.77 -0.48 -13.88
C PRO A 74 2.91 -1.48 -14.06
N THR A 75 2.99 -2.45 -13.17
CA THR A 75 3.83 -3.65 -13.30
C THR A 75 2.95 -4.85 -13.60
N GLU A 76 3.56 -5.97 -14.02
CA GLU A 76 2.79 -7.18 -14.33
C GLU A 76 1.91 -7.59 -13.13
N ASN A 77 0.62 -7.81 -13.38
CA ASN A 77 -0.42 -8.16 -12.40
C ASN A 77 -0.71 -7.13 -11.28
N SER A 78 -0.06 -5.96 -11.26
CA SER A 78 -0.33 -4.96 -10.20
C SER A 78 -1.68 -4.27 -10.37
N SER A 79 -2.16 -4.06 -11.59
CA SER A 79 -3.42 -3.34 -11.81
C SER A 79 -4.63 -4.05 -11.23
N ALA A 80 -4.68 -5.39 -11.30
CA ALA A 80 -5.79 -6.18 -10.77
C ALA A 80 -5.88 -6.08 -9.24
N ILE A 81 -4.75 -6.22 -8.54
CA ILE A 81 -4.71 -6.12 -7.08
C ILE A 81 -4.98 -4.67 -6.64
N LEU A 82 -4.46 -3.66 -7.34
CA LEU A 82 -4.72 -2.25 -7.04
C LEU A 82 -6.21 -1.87 -7.18
N LEU A 83 -6.93 -2.47 -8.14
CA LEU A 83 -8.38 -2.32 -8.23
C LEU A 83 -9.09 -2.92 -7.01
N GLN A 84 -8.67 -4.10 -6.52
CA GLN A 84 -9.24 -4.68 -5.31
C GLN A 84 -9.00 -3.82 -4.06
N TRP A 85 -7.84 -3.17 -3.97
CA TRP A 85 -7.57 -2.19 -2.91
C TRP A 85 -8.41 -0.92 -3.04
N HIS A 86 -8.70 -0.48 -4.27
CA HIS A 86 -9.53 0.70 -4.52
C HIS A 86 -11.02 0.46 -4.21
N GLU A 87 -11.51 -0.77 -4.39
CA GLU A 87 -12.90 -1.15 -4.10
C GLU A 87 -13.23 -1.24 -2.59
N LYS A 88 -12.21 -1.25 -1.73
CA LYS A 88 -12.34 -1.37 -0.27
C LYS A 88 -12.12 -0.03 0.41
#